data_AF-A0A3L7ZZI7-F1
#
_entry.id   AF-A0A3L7ZZI7-F1
#
_cell.length_a   1.000
_cell.length_b   1.000
_cell.length_c   1.000
_cell.angle_alpha   90.00
_cell.angle_beta   90.00
_cell.angle_gamma   90.00
#
_symmetry.space_group_name_H-M   'P 1'
#
loop_
_entity.id
_entity.type
_entity.pdbx_description
1 polymer ?
#
loop_
_entity_poly.entity_id
_entity_poly.type
_entity_poly.pdbx_seq_one_letter_code
_entity_poly.pdbx_strand_id
1 'polypeptide(L)'
;MSCEILIEARAALTSNRERYGKSSDYWSIAWNYRTQYDYDYVRVQARNIDFGHLTDQRVLDIEYGTMHGGCDEVKELISVKKGVDSYNGYNTLAVEWSGGRMKVFVGSKRLEKVLDIMVALPVLPQCRIISAGELNVQSLVVECPENRMAMLTCPLTETEVLSMLENSVDPTEGLWMYLDRDTDDNRARLGGRYTFYIIRYNDSYLLLYKSGAEVNASQWSPLMIKGRMKPTRFVGHYDLVWYDSLLEPMDDDTYASIDGAGILTVEFPVYRSRMRFYRK
;
A
#
# COMPACT_ATOMS: atom_id res chain seq x y z
N MET A 1 12.18 -5.23 -16.69
CA MET A 1 12.29 -5.54 -15.25
C MET A 1 11.38 -4.56 -14.54
N SER A 2 10.29 -5.04 -13.95
CA SER A 2 9.39 -4.21 -13.15
C SER A 2 10.13 -3.72 -11.90
N CYS A 3 9.94 -2.44 -11.57
CA CYS A 3 10.33 -1.91 -10.28
C CYS A 3 9.44 -2.55 -9.19
N GLU A 4 10.03 -2.91 -8.05
CA GLU A 4 9.26 -3.45 -6.92
C GLU A 4 8.63 -2.31 -6.14
N ILE A 5 9.40 -1.26 -5.82
CA ILE A 5 8.88 -0.06 -5.15
C ILE A 5 9.53 1.17 -5.78
N LEU A 6 8.73 2.16 -6.14
CA LEU A 6 9.16 3.49 -6.60
C LEU A 6 8.57 4.54 -5.68
N ILE A 7 9.40 5.48 -5.25
CA ILE A 7 8.95 6.73 -4.63
C ILE A 7 9.56 7.88 -5.44
N GLU A 8 8.72 8.71 -6.03
CA GLU A 8 9.13 9.90 -6.77
C GLU A 8 8.51 11.15 -6.13
N ALA A 9 9.32 12.17 -5.89
CA ALA A 9 8.84 13.46 -5.46
C ALA A 9 9.45 14.59 -6.27
N ARG A 10 8.64 15.60 -6.59
CA ARG A 10 9.08 16.82 -7.26
C ARG A 10 8.85 18.01 -6.35
N ALA A 11 9.94 18.66 -5.95
CA ALA A 11 9.89 19.75 -4.99
C ALA A 11 10.96 20.83 -5.24
N ALA A 12 10.72 22.02 -4.68
CA ALA A 12 11.60 23.18 -4.75
C ALA A 12 11.81 23.77 -3.35
N LEU A 13 13.07 23.97 -2.95
CA LEU A 13 13.42 24.71 -1.73
C LEU A 13 13.37 26.20 -2.05
N THR A 14 12.40 26.91 -1.48
CA THR A 14 12.16 28.33 -1.83
C THR A 14 13.00 29.30 -1.00
N SER A 15 13.46 28.86 0.17
CA SER A 15 14.33 29.63 1.08
C SER A 15 15.83 29.44 0.81
N ASN A 16 16.22 28.58 -0.14
CA ASN A 16 17.60 28.19 -0.36
C ASN A 16 18.45 29.38 -0.84
N ARG A 17 19.61 29.60 -0.21
CA ARG A 17 20.52 30.70 -0.54
C ARG A 17 21.95 30.24 -0.69
N GLU A 18 22.74 31.03 -1.39
CA GLU A 18 24.18 30.85 -1.46
C GLU A 18 24.82 31.11 -0.11
N ARG A 19 25.75 30.22 0.26
CA ARG A 19 26.54 30.32 1.49
C ARG A 19 27.84 29.52 1.37
N TYR A 20 28.76 29.74 2.30
CA TYR A 20 29.92 28.87 2.43
C TYR A 20 29.49 27.45 2.82
N GLY A 21 29.90 26.46 2.03
CA GLY A 21 29.62 25.04 2.27
C GLY A 21 28.17 24.61 1.96
N LYS A 22 27.69 23.62 2.72
CA LYS A 22 26.35 23.04 2.55
C LYS A 22 25.27 24.02 3.01
N SER A 23 24.15 24.04 2.29
CA SER A 23 22.93 24.73 2.69
C SER A 23 22.44 24.22 4.03
N SER A 24 21.83 25.06 4.87
CA SER A 24 21.05 24.56 6.01
C SER A 24 19.75 23.88 5.55
N ASP A 25 19.33 24.21 4.33
CA ASP A 25 18.06 23.81 3.79
C ASP A 25 18.26 22.55 2.95
N TYR A 26 17.40 21.57 3.16
CA TYR A 26 17.40 20.31 2.44
C TYR A 26 15.99 19.73 2.41
N TRP A 27 15.79 18.77 1.53
CA TRP A 27 14.63 17.90 1.61
C TRP A 27 15.02 16.47 1.27
N SER A 28 14.25 15.50 1.77
CA SER A 28 14.50 14.09 1.57
C SER A 28 13.22 13.30 1.35
N ILE A 29 13.36 12.21 0.61
CA ILE A 29 12.44 11.08 0.66
C ILE A 29 12.94 10.17 1.78
N ALA A 30 12.06 9.87 2.75
CA ALA A 30 12.34 8.98 3.87
C ALA A 30 11.43 7.76 3.83
N TRP A 31 11.99 6.60 4.18
CA TRP A 31 11.28 5.32 4.31
C TRP A 31 11.74 4.59 5.57
N ASN A 32 11.11 3.45 5.87
CA ASN A 32 11.31 2.75 7.16
C ASN A 32 11.11 3.69 8.36
N TYR A 33 10.23 4.68 8.21
CA TYR A 33 10.04 5.74 9.19
C TYR A 33 9.31 5.21 10.42
N ARG A 34 9.99 5.21 11.56
CA ARG A 34 9.39 4.86 12.87
C ARG A 34 9.11 6.12 13.68
N THR A 35 10.08 7.03 13.73
CA THR A 35 9.99 8.30 14.45
C THR A 35 10.80 9.36 13.71
N GLN A 36 10.73 10.62 14.14
CA GLN A 36 11.58 11.69 13.59
C GLN A 36 13.09 11.49 13.83
N TYR A 37 13.46 10.46 14.58
CA TYR A 37 14.83 10.11 14.93
C TYR A 37 15.24 8.72 14.41
N ASP A 38 14.38 8.04 13.64
CA ASP A 38 14.63 6.68 13.16
C ASP A 38 13.97 6.44 11.79
N TYR A 39 14.76 6.52 10.72
CA TYR A 39 14.36 6.33 9.32
C TYR A 39 15.58 6.21 8.37
N ASP A 40 15.38 5.56 7.22
CA ASP A 40 16.30 5.63 6.07
C ASP A 40 15.90 6.82 5.16
N TYR A 41 16.86 7.42 4.44
CA TYR A 41 16.55 8.55 3.56
C TYR A 41 17.43 8.65 2.31
N VAL A 42 16.89 9.32 1.28
CA VAL A 42 17.68 10.00 0.25
C VAL A 42 17.43 11.51 0.33
N ARG A 43 18.47 12.30 0.52
CA ARG A 43 18.43 13.75 0.74
C ARG A 43 19.02 14.52 -0.44
N VAL A 44 18.40 15.65 -0.75
CA VAL A 44 18.89 16.66 -1.71
C VAL A 44 19.26 17.91 -0.94
N GLN A 45 20.50 18.36 -1.08
CA GLN A 45 21.01 19.54 -0.39
C GLN A 45 21.94 20.35 -1.30
N ALA A 46 21.73 21.65 -1.40
CA ALA A 46 22.63 22.50 -2.19
C ALA A 46 23.95 22.75 -1.46
N ARG A 47 25.05 22.87 -2.20
CA ARG A 47 26.37 23.23 -1.67
C ARG A 47 27.13 24.10 -2.67
N ASN A 48 27.86 25.09 -2.16
CA ASN A 48 28.87 25.81 -2.94
C ASN A 48 30.22 25.13 -2.75
N ILE A 49 30.94 24.87 -3.86
CA ILE A 49 32.23 24.17 -3.83
C ILE A 49 33.34 25.08 -3.30
N ASP A 50 33.32 26.36 -3.68
CA ASP A 50 34.43 27.29 -3.41
C ASP A 50 33.88 28.71 -3.24
N PHE A 51 33.09 28.90 -2.18
CA PHE A 51 32.26 30.10 -2.01
C PHE A 51 33.09 31.40 -1.99
N GLY A 52 32.73 32.32 -2.88
CA GLY A 52 33.40 33.62 -3.02
C GLY A 52 34.64 33.61 -3.91
N HIS A 53 35.04 32.45 -4.45
CA HIS A 53 36.08 32.36 -5.48
C HIS A 53 35.50 32.48 -6.89
N LEU A 54 36.34 32.91 -7.85
CA LEU A 54 35.98 32.99 -9.28
C LEU A 54 35.56 31.63 -9.87
N THR A 55 35.95 30.54 -9.22
CA THR A 55 35.66 29.16 -9.59
C THR A 55 34.48 28.56 -8.82
N ASP A 56 33.76 29.36 -8.03
CA ASP A 56 32.62 28.85 -7.26
C ASP A 56 31.59 28.19 -8.18
N GLN A 57 31.11 27.05 -7.73
CA GLN A 57 30.10 26.27 -8.41
C GLN A 57 29.12 25.74 -7.39
N ARG A 58 27.85 26.07 -7.60
CA ARG A 58 26.73 25.57 -6.82
C ARG A 58 26.27 24.22 -7.35
N VAL A 59 26.27 23.21 -6.50
CA VAL A 59 25.92 21.82 -6.81
C VAL A 59 24.80 21.34 -5.91
N LEU A 60 24.16 20.23 -6.29
CA LEU A 60 23.30 19.47 -5.39
C LEU A 60 24.05 18.22 -4.92
N ASP A 61 24.19 18.07 -3.61
CA ASP A 61 24.57 16.82 -2.98
C ASP A 61 23.34 15.93 -2.84
N ILE A 62 23.46 14.69 -3.29
CA ILE A 62 22.48 13.62 -3.14
C ILE A 62 23.06 12.59 -2.18
N GLU A 63 22.43 12.44 -1.02
CA GLU A 63 22.92 11.61 0.08
C GLU A 63 21.95 10.45 0.31
N TYR A 64 22.45 9.23 0.38
CA TYR A 64 21.73 8.12 1.02
C TYR A 64 22.30 7.91 2.42
N GLY A 65 21.42 7.82 3.42
CA GLY A 65 21.83 7.65 4.80
C GLY A 65 20.71 7.14 5.69
N THR A 66 21.03 7.04 6.97
CA THR A 66 20.12 6.59 8.02
C THR A 66 20.15 7.54 9.20
N MET A 67 18.97 7.94 9.66
CA MET A 67 18.77 8.56 10.95
C MET A 67 18.50 7.44 11.94
N HIS A 68 19.32 7.27 12.97
CA HIS A 68 19.11 6.25 14.00
C HIS A 68 19.38 6.81 15.39
N GLY A 69 18.35 6.84 16.25
CA GLY A 69 18.42 7.46 17.57
C GLY A 69 18.76 8.97 17.52
N GLY A 70 18.46 9.64 16.41
CA GLY A 70 18.80 11.05 16.18
C GLY A 70 20.21 11.29 15.66
N CYS A 71 21.00 10.24 15.43
CA CYS A 71 22.29 10.32 14.77
C CYS A 71 22.12 10.19 13.25
N ASP A 72 22.67 11.14 12.50
CA ASP A 72 22.66 11.14 11.04
C ASP A 72 23.91 10.46 10.48
N GLU A 73 23.75 9.25 9.92
CA GLU A 73 24.82 8.48 9.28
C GLU A 73 24.65 8.49 7.76
N VAL A 74 25.50 9.26 7.08
CA VAL A 74 25.57 9.27 5.61
C VAL A 74 26.36 8.05 5.14
N LYS A 75 25.74 7.23 4.28
CA LYS A 75 26.34 6.01 3.73
C LYS A 75 26.92 6.24 2.34
N GLU A 76 26.23 7.02 1.52
CA GLU A 76 26.64 7.37 0.16
C GLU A 76 26.38 8.84 -0.12
N LEU A 77 27.26 9.47 -0.89
CA LEU A 77 27.18 10.89 -1.27
C LEU A 77 27.64 11.07 -2.71
N ILE A 78 26.83 11.73 -3.53
CA ILE A 78 27.23 12.16 -4.87
C ILE A 78 26.84 13.62 -5.13
N SER A 79 27.74 14.39 -5.75
CA SER A 79 27.47 15.78 -6.13
C SER A 79 27.11 15.89 -7.61
N VAL A 80 25.96 16.49 -7.88
CA VAL A 80 25.38 16.65 -9.22
C VAL A 80 25.41 18.12 -9.61
N LYS A 81 25.97 18.39 -10.80
CA LYS A 81 26.17 19.77 -11.31
C LYS A 81 25.26 20.14 -12.47
N LYS A 82 24.94 19.16 -13.33
CA LYS A 82 24.19 19.35 -14.57
C LYS A 82 22.83 18.68 -14.46
N GLY A 83 21.86 19.18 -15.23
CA GLY A 83 20.51 18.61 -15.27
C GLY A 83 19.65 18.93 -14.03
N VAL A 84 20.19 19.58 -13.01
CA VAL A 84 19.52 19.94 -11.75
C VAL A 84 19.43 21.45 -11.56
N ASP A 85 18.46 21.89 -10.76
CA ASP A 85 18.35 23.28 -10.30
C ASP A 85 18.92 23.37 -8.88
N SER A 86 20.11 23.93 -8.72
CA SER A 86 20.77 24.02 -7.41
C SER A 86 20.33 25.24 -6.58
N TYR A 87 19.40 26.04 -7.08
CA TYR A 87 18.87 27.24 -6.43
C TYR A 87 17.49 26.95 -5.84
N ASN A 88 16.45 27.55 -6.42
CA ASN A 88 15.08 27.55 -5.89
C ASN A 88 14.08 26.93 -6.86
N GLY A 89 14.57 26.33 -7.96
CA GLY A 89 13.72 25.63 -8.91
C GLY A 89 13.37 24.21 -8.48
N TYR A 90 12.44 23.63 -9.22
CA TYR A 90 11.99 22.26 -8.99
C TYR A 90 13.01 21.23 -9.44
N ASN A 91 13.27 20.27 -8.55
CA ASN A 91 13.94 19.02 -8.89
C ASN A 91 13.00 17.86 -8.59
N THR A 92 13.06 16.85 -9.44
CA THR A 92 12.49 15.54 -9.18
C THR A 92 13.58 14.66 -8.57
N LEU A 93 13.25 13.96 -7.49
CA LEU A 93 14.03 12.89 -6.89
C LEU A 93 13.19 11.60 -6.98
N ALA A 94 13.75 10.55 -7.57
CA ALA A 94 13.14 9.24 -7.62
C ALA A 94 14.05 8.20 -6.97
N VAL A 95 13.46 7.34 -6.14
CA VAL A 95 14.13 6.23 -5.49
C VAL A 95 13.39 4.95 -5.88
N GLU A 96 14.10 4.07 -6.57
CA GLU A 96 13.57 2.82 -7.12
C GLU A 96 14.26 1.62 -6.47
N TRP A 97 13.47 0.65 -6.02
CA TRP A 97 13.96 -0.67 -5.63
C TRP A 97 13.61 -1.69 -6.68
N SER A 98 14.60 -2.48 -7.09
CA SER A 98 14.41 -3.60 -8.02
C SER A 98 15.52 -4.63 -7.81
N GLY A 99 15.16 -5.89 -7.53
CA GLY A 99 16.12 -7.00 -7.49
C GLY A 99 17.19 -6.82 -6.40
N GLY A 100 16.79 -6.32 -5.22
CA GLY A 100 17.69 -6.09 -4.08
C GLY A 100 18.64 -4.90 -4.23
N ARG A 101 18.40 -4.03 -5.23
CA ARG A 101 19.18 -2.81 -5.46
C ARG A 101 18.28 -1.59 -5.37
N MET A 102 18.81 -0.53 -4.78
CA MET A 102 18.21 0.80 -4.80
C MET A 102 18.92 1.68 -5.81
N LYS A 103 18.16 2.29 -6.70
CA LYS A 103 18.63 3.29 -7.68
C LYS A 103 18.05 4.63 -7.32
N VAL A 104 18.86 5.68 -7.42
CA VAL A 104 18.44 7.05 -7.19
C VAL A 104 18.60 7.83 -8.47
N PHE A 105 17.56 8.57 -8.83
CA PHE A 105 17.54 9.47 -9.98
C PHE A 105 17.21 10.87 -9.53
N VAL A 106 17.85 11.87 -10.14
CA VAL A 106 17.56 13.29 -9.87
C VAL A 106 17.55 14.10 -11.16
N GLY A 107 16.75 15.15 -11.20
CA GLY A 107 16.77 16.08 -12.32
C GLY A 107 15.67 17.14 -12.30
N SER A 108 15.93 18.28 -12.94
CA SER A 108 14.99 19.40 -13.08
C SER A 108 14.04 19.22 -14.27
N LYS A 109 14.54 18.68 -15.39
CA LYS A 109 13.81 18.45 -16.65
C LYS A 109 13.82 17.00 -17.12
N ARG A 110 14.93 16.29 -16.88
CA ARG A 110 15.12 14.87 -17.18
C ARG A 110 15.81 14.23 -16.00
N LEU A 111 15.35 13.04 -15.62
CA LEU A 111 15.96 12.25 -14.56
C LEU A 111 17.24 11.58 -15.06
N GLU A 112 18.32 11.74 -14.31
CA GLU A 112 19.56 11.00 -14.51
C GLU A 112 19.83 10.11 -13.29
N LYS A 113 20.28 8.87 -13.54
CA LYS A 113 20.65 7.96 -12.46
C LYS A 113 21.95 8.43 -11.82
N VAL A 114 21.94 8.63 -10.51
CA VAL A 114 23.09 9.13 -9.74
C VAL A 114 23.62 8.14 -8.71
N LEU A 115 22.79 7.20 -8.24
CA LEU A 115 23.23 6.10 -7.37
C LEU A 115 22.62 4.77 -7.83
N ASP A 116 23.35 3.69 -7.57
CA ASP A 116 22.93 2.30 -7.83
C ASP A 116 23.64 1.36 -6.86
N ILE A 117 23.00 1.06 -5.73
CA ILE A 117 23.63 0.41 -4.57
C ILE A 117 22.80 -0.76 -4.04
N MET A 118 23.45 -1.67 -3.31
CA MET A 118 22.79 -2.80 -2.65
C MET A 118 22.13 -2.32 -1.36
N VAL A 119 20.80 -2.23 -1.35
CA VAL A 119 19.99 -1.82 -0.19
C VAL A 119 18.74 -2.68 -0.17
N ALA A 120 18.37 -3.16 1.01
CA ALA A 120 17.16 -3.98 1.20
C ALA A 120 15.89 -3.18 0.84
N LEU A 121 14.84 -3.91 0.49
CA LEU A 121 13.52 -3.32 0.27
C LEU A 121 13.02 -2.62 1.57
N PRO A 122 12.29 -1.49 1.44
CA PRO A 122 11.53 -0.93 2.54
C PRO A 122 10.63 -1.98 3.19
N VAL A 123 10.63 -2.03 4.53
CA VAL A 123 9.87 -3.02 5.32
C VAL A 123 8.66 -2.41 6.02
N LEU A 124 8.62 -1.09 6.19
CA LEU A 124 7.47 -0.39 6.76
C LEU A 124 6.59 0.23 5.64
N PRO A 125 5.27 0.28 5.82
CA PRO A 125 4.32 0.66 4.76
C PRO A 125 4.23 2.17 4.52
N GLN A 126 5.10 2.99 5.13
CA GLN A 126 5.03 4.44 5.08
C GLN A 126 6.29 5.04 4.48
N CYS A 127 6.11 6.08 3.67
CA CYS A 127 7.17 7.00 3.26
C CYS A 127 6.79 8.44 3.66
N ARG A 128 7.78 9.32 3.73
CA ARG A 128 7.59 10.74 4.06
C ARG A 128 8.50 11.63 3.22
N ILE A 129 8.06 12.88 3.05
CA ILE A 129 8.94 13.98 2.68
C ILE A 129 9.34 14.71 3.96
N ILE A 130 10.63 14.86 4.18
CA ILE A 130 11.20 15.61 5.31
C ILE A 130 11.94 16.81 4.73
N SER A 131 11.80 17.98 5.34
CA SER A 131 12.53 19.18 4.92
C SER A 131 13.03 19.99 6.09
N ALA A 132 14.21 20.57 5.91
CA ALA A 132 14.66 21.74 6.65
C ALA A 132 14.59 22.95 5.69
N GLY A 133 13.85 23.98 6.08
CA GLY A 133 13.54 25.12 5.21
C GLY A 133 12.16 25.02 4.55
N GLU A 134 11.81 26.02 3.74
CA GLU A 134 10.50 26.15 3.11
C GLU A 134 10.47 25.35 1.79
N LEU A 135 9.70 24.26 1.77
CA LEU A 135 9.60 23.35 0.65
C LEU A 135 8.25 23.49 -0.06
N ASN A 136 8.28 23.71 -1.37
CA ASN A 136 7.09 23.61 -2.23
C ASN A 136 7.08 22.25 -2.94
N VAL A 137 6.13 21.39 -2.58
CA VAL A 137 5.96 20.06 -3.18
C VAL A 137 4.94 20.14 -4.31
N GLN A 138 5.38 19.82 -5.53
CA GLN A 138 4.51 19.77 -6.70
C GLN A 138 3.84 18.40 -6.87
N SER A 139 4.57 17.32 -6.61
CA SER A 139 4.02 15.95 -6.70
C SER A 139 4.77 15.00 -5.77
N LEU A 140 4.06 13.97 -5.33
CA LEU A 140 4.57 12.76 -4.69
C LEU A 140 3.85 11.57 -5.31
N VAL A 141 4.59 10.62 -5.86
CA VAL A 141 4.11 9.41 -6.49
C VAL A 141 4.75 8.22 -5.78
N VAL A 142 3.95 7.22 -5.44
CA VAL A 142 4.40 5.97 -4.85
C VAL A 142 3.83 4.83 -5.69
N GLU A 143 4.69 3.98 -6.23
CA GLU A 143 4.31 2.72 -6.85
C GLU A 143 4.88 1.59 -6.01
N CYS A 144 4.06 0.63 -5.63
CA CYS A 144 4.47 -0.57 -4.90
C CYS A 144 3.54 -1.72 -5.27
N PRO A 145 3.93 -2.98 -5.00
CA PRO A 145 3.08 -4.12 -5.29
C PRO A 145 1.88 -4.05 -4.35
N GLU A 146 0.69 -4.39 -4.86
CA GLU A 146 -0.51 -4.46 -4.01
C GLU A 146 -0.30 -5.44 -2.86
N ASN A 147 -0.38 -4.95 -1.62
CA ASN A 147 -0.43 -5.82 -0.45
C ASN A 147 -1.88 -6.26 -0.22
N ARG A 148 -2.36 -7.20 -1.05
CA ARG A 148 -3.75 -7.68 -1.02
C ARG A 148 -4.16 -8.25 0.34
N MET A 149 -3.26 -8.96 1.03
CA MET A 149 -3.54 -9.45 2.38
C MET A 149 -3.85 -8.30 3.35
N ALA A 150 -3.06 -7.21 3.30
CA ALA A 150 -3.31 -6.04 4.13
C ALA A 150 -4.63 -5.34 3.75
N MET A 151 -4.96 -5.26 2.46
CA MET A 151 -6.23 -4.68 1.99
C MET A 151 -7.46 -5.47 2.44
N LEU A 152 -7.31 -6.78 2.67
CA LEU A 152 -8.37 -7.66 3.18
C LEU A 152 -8.38 -7.78 4.70
N THR A 153 -7.57 -7.01 5.42
CA THR A 153 -7.56 -7.05 6.88
C THR A 153 -8.83 -6.39 7.43
N CYS A 154 -9.56 -7.11 8.28
CA CYS A 154 -10.65 -6.52 9.05
C CYS A 154 -10.08 -5.67 10.19
N PRO A 155 -10.61 -4.45 10.42
CA PRO A 155 -10.16 -3.61 11.54
C PRO A 155 -10.62 -4.15 12.91
N LEU A 156 -11.55 -5.11 12.95
CA LEU A 156 -12.11 -5.66 14.18
C LEU A 156 -11.37 -6.93 14.62
N THR A 157 -11.30 -7.11 15.93
CA THR A 157 -10.82 -8.32 16.60
C THR A 157 -11.88 -9.42 16.65
N GLU A 158 -11.48 -10.67 16.90
CA GLU A 158 -12.44 -11.79 16.98
C GLU A 158 -13.43 -11.58 18.14
N THR A 159 -12.97 -11.02 19.26
CA THR A 159 -13.81 -10.71 20.41
C THR A 159 -14.87 -9.68 20.10
N GLU A 160 -14.53 -8.62 19.34
CA GLU A 160 -15.50 -7.61 18.90
C GLU A 160 -16.54 -8.22 17.96
N VAL A 161 -16.10 -9.03 16.99
CA VAL A 161 -16.99 -9.73 16.05
C VAL A 161 -17.96 -10.63 16.80
N LEU A 162 -17.49 -11.45 17.74
CA LEU A 162 -18.35 -12.34 18.52
C LEU A 162 -19.35 -11.55 19.39
N SER A 163 -18.92 -10.46 20.01
CA SER A 163 -19.80 -9.61 20.82
C SER A 163 -20.89 -8.93 19.99
N MET A 164 -20.59 -8.52 18.76
CA MET A 164 -21.59 -8.00 17.83
C MET A 164 -22.63 -9.06 17.48
N LEU A 165 -22.19 -10.29 17.21
CA LEU A 165 -23.07 -11.39 16.82
C LEU A 165 -23.98 -11.86 17.96
N GLU A 166 -23.51 -11.88 19.20
CA GLU A 166 -24.32 -12.27 20.37
C GLU A 166 -25.53 -11.36 20.59
N ASN A 167 -25.41 -10.08 20.23
CA ASN A 167 -26.46 -9.08 20.41
C ASN A 167 -27.29 -8.83 19.14
N SER A 168 -26.98 -9.54 18.05
CA SER A 168 -27.63 -9.29 16.77
C SER A 168 -29.01 -9.92 16.67
N VAL A 169 -29.94 -9.15 16.12
CA VAL A 169 -31.26 -9.63 15.68
C VAL A 169 -31.39 -9.66 14.16
N ASP A 170 -30.33 -9.31 13.43
CA ASP A 170 -30.32 -9.31 11.96
C ASP A 170 -30.19 -10.76 11.46
N PRO A 171 -31.14 -11.28 10.67
CA PRO A 171 -31.07 -12.64 10.14
C PRO A 171 -29.87 -12.87 9.19
N THR A 172 -29.29 -11.80 8.64
CA THR A 172 -28.11 -11.83 7.77
C THR A 172 -26.84 -12.10 8.56
N GLU A 173 -26.77 -11.58 9.78
CA GLU A 173 -25.60 -11.72 10.64
C GLU A 173 -25.54 -13.12 11.27
N GLY A 174 -24.32 -13.59 11.51
CA GLY A 174 -24.07 -14.87 12.17
C GLY A 174 -22.86 -15.61 11.64
N LEU A 175 -22.72 -16.85 12.09
CA LEU A 175 -21.71 -17.79 11.60
C LEU A 175 -22.31 -18.63 10.47
N TRP A 176 -21.70 -18.56 9.30
CA TRP A 176 -22.15 -19.24 8.09
C TRP A 176 -21.18 -20.33 7.69
N MET A 177 -21.72 -21.50 7.36
CA MET A 177 -20.97 -22.71 7.03
C MET A 177 -21.35 -23.21 5.63
N TYR A 178 -20.35 -23.67 4.88
CA TYR A 178 -20.55 -24.26 3.56
C TYR A 178 -21.57 -25.40 3.63
N LEU A 179 -22.57 -25.33 2.74
CA LEU A 179 -23.60 -26.35 2.57
C LEU A 179 -23.22 -27.25 1.39
N ASP A 180 -23.27 -26.68 0.19
CA ASP A 180 -22.96 -27.34 -1.07
C ASP A 180 -22.64 -26.33 -2.18
N ARG A 181 -22.40 -26.84 -3.39
CA ARG A 181 -22.07 -26.05 -4.57
C ARG A 181 -22.71 -26.65 -5.82
N ASP A 182 -22.85 -25.80 -6.81
CA ASP A 182 -23.21 -26.16 -8.18
C ASP A 182 -22.31 -25.32 -9.08
N THR A 183 -21.18 -25.89 -9.52
CA THR A 183 -20.06 -25.17 -10.16
C THR A 183 -19.64 -25.87 -11.44
N ASP A 184 -19.32 -25.08 -12.47
CA ASP A 184 -18.64 -25.57 -13.67
C ASP A 184 -17.13 -25.59 -13.41
N ASP A 185 -16.57 -26.76 -13.06
CA ASP A 185 -15.16 -26.94 -12.67
C ASP A 185 -14.15 -26.56 -13.79
N ASN A 186 -14.60 -26.37 -15.03
CA ASN A 186 -13.78 -25.83 -16.11
C ASN A 186 -13.66 -24.30 -16.08
N ARG A 187 -14.56 -23.62 -15.37
CA ARG A 187 -14.63 -22.15 -15.26
C ARG A 187 -14.26 -21.66 -13.87
N ALA A 188 -14.76 -22.32 -12.83
CA ALA A 188 -14.47 -21.98 -11.45
C ALA A 188 -14.41 -23.25 -10.60
N ARG A 189 -13.28 -23.42 -9.92
CA ARG A 189 -13.08 -24.52 -8.95
C ARG A 189 -13.32 -24.00 -7.55
N LEU A 190 -13.88 -24.85 -6.70
CA LEU A 190 -14.06 -24.52 -5.29
C LEU A 190 -12.68 -24.27 -4.64
N GLY A 191 -12.48 -23.07 -4.09
CA GLY A 191 -11.26 -22.73 -3.35
C GLY A 191 -11.22 -23.30 -1.92
N GLY A 192 -12.35 -23.81 -1.41
CA GLY A 192 -12.46 -24.50 -0.14
C GLY A 192 -13.91 -24.54 0.40
N ARG A 193 -14.13 -25.33 1.44
CA ARG A 193 -15.42 -25.42 2.16
C ARG A 193 -15.46 -24.39 3.28
N TYR A 194 -15.73 -23.15 2.90
CA TYR A 194 -15.56 -22.00 3.79
C TYR A 194 -16.52 -22.00 4.98
N THR A 195 -16.01 -21.48 6.09
CA THR A 195 -16.78 -20.97 7.23
C THR A 195 -16.41 -19.51 7.41
N PHE A 196 -17.39 -18.63 7.59
CA PHE A 196 -17.17 -17.20 7.79
C PHE A 196 -18.23 -16.58 8.71
N TYR A 197 -17.88 -15.46 9.32
CA TYR A 197 -18.84 -14.60 10.00
C TYR A 197 -19.44 -13.62 8.99
N ILE A 198 -20.73 -13.30 9.13
CA ILE A 198 -21.32 -12.13 8.49
C ILE A 198 -21.66 -11.12 9.58
N ILE A 199 -21.16 -9.90 9.44
CA ILE A 199 -21.49 -8.77 10.31
C ILE A 199 -21.88 -7.54 9.49
N ARG A 200 -22.77 -6.71 10.01
CA ARG A 200 -23.02 -5.37 9.51
C ARG A 200 -21.82 -4.50 9.83
N TYR A 201 -21.35 -3.79 8.83
CA TYR A 201 -20.28 -2.81 8.97
C TYR A 201 -20.60 -1.62 8.07
N ASN A 202 -20.89 -0.48 8.71
CA ASN A 202 -21.43 0.71 8.05
C ASN A 202 -22.72 0.37 7.26
N ASP A 203 -22.78 0.74 5.98
CA ASP A 203 -23.94 0.55 5.10
C ASP A 203 -23.95 -0.82 4.38
N SER A 204 -23.06 -1.73 4.76
CA SER A 204 -22.84 -3.03 4.09
C SER A 204 -22.63 -4.16 5.10
N TYR A 205 -22.42 -5.38 4.61
CA TYR A 205 -21.99 -6.51 5.41
C TYR A 205 -20.60 -6.98 4.98
N LEU A 206 -19.80 -7.39 5.96
CA LEU A 206 -18.51 -8.05 5.74
C LEU A 206 -18.68 -9.56 5.96
N LEU A 207 -18.17 -10.34 5.01
CA LEU A 207 -17.96 -11.79 5.17
C LEU A 207 -16.53 -11.96 5.66
N LEU A 208 -16.35 -12.32 6.93
CA LEU A 208 -15.05 -12.48 7.57
C LEU A 208 -14.67 -13.95 7.61
N TYR A 209 -13.63 -14.32 6.87
CA TYR A 209 -13.11 -15.68 6.80
C TYR A 209 -12.80 -16.21 8.20
N LYS A 210 -13.29 -17.41 8.52
CA LYS A 210 -12.93 -18.12 9.75
C LYS A 210 -12.01 -19.30 9.46
N SER A 211 -12.39 -20.15 8.51
CA SER A 211 -11.67 -21.37 8.15
C SER A 211 -12.19 -21.97 6.84
N GLY A 212 -11.56 -23.06 6.40
CA GLY A 212 -12.06 -23.90 5.31
C GLY A 212 -11.50 -23.62 3.93
N ALA A 213 -10.49 -22.75 3.79
CA ALA A 213 -9.74 -22.63 2.55
C ALA A 213 -8.93 -23.92 2.29
N GLU A 214 -8.97 -24.43 1.06
CA GLU A 214 -8.23 -25.62 0.62
C GLU A 214 -7.14 -25.23 -0.40
N VAL A 215 -7.46 -24.28 -1.30
CA VAL A 215 -6.53 -23.71 -2.28
C VAL A 215 -5.92 -22.44 -1.72
N ASN A 216 -4.59 -22.33 -1.76
CA ASN A 216 -3.81 -21.21 -1.21
C ASN A 216 -4.17 -20.90 0.26
N ALA A 217 -4.45 -21.94 1.05
CA ALA A 217 -4.89 -21.79 2.44
C ALA A 217 -3.94 -20.95 3.31
N SER A 218 -2.62 -20.98 3.02
CA SER A 218 -1.61 -20.18 3.72
C SER A 218 -1.75 -18.67 3.53
N GLN A 219 -2.48 -18.21 2.50
CA GLN A 219 -2.75 -16.79 2.28
C GLN A 219 -3.94 -16.29 3.11
N TRP A 220 -4.73 -17.19 3.69
CA TRP A 220 -5.95 -16.87 4.43
C TRP A 220 -5.72 -16.97 5.92
N SER A 221 -5.90 -15.85 6.62
CA SER A 221 -5.92 -15.77 8.09
C SER A 221 -7.33 -15.48 8.58
N PRO A 222 -7.74 -16.01 9.75
CA PRO A 222 -9.02 -15.66 10.35
C PRO A 222 -9.25 -14.15 10.40
N LEU A 223 -10.50 -13.74 10.21
CA LEU A 223 -10.99 -12.36 10.07
C LEU A 223 -10.56 -11.60 8.81
N MET A 224 -9.83 -12.21 7.88
CA MET A 224 -9.68 -11.60 6.57
C MET A 224 -11.04 -11.48 5.87
N ILE A 225 -11.26 -10.36 5.18
CA ILE A 225 -12.47 -10.10 4.40
C ILE A 225 -12.50 -11.08 3.22
N LYS A 226 -13.41 -12.04 3.27
CA LYS A 226 -13.70 -12.98 2.17
C LYS A 226 -14.66 -12.38 1.15
N GLY A 227 -15.50 -11.45 1.58
CA GLY A 227 -16.41 -10.75 0.69
C GLY A 227 -17.11 -9.57 1.35
N ARG A 228 -17.82 -8.80 0.53
CA ARG A 228 -18.61 -7.64 0.94
C ARG A 228 -19.97 -7.72 0.27
N MET A 229 -21.04 -7.69 1.07
CA MET A 229 -22.41 -7.67 0.57
C MET A 229 -23.00 -6.28 0.77
N LYS A 230 -23.40 -5.63 -0.31
CA LYS A 230 -24.13 -4.36 -0.26
C LYS A 230 -25.62 -4.63 -0.47
N PRO A 231 -26.50 -4.24 0.46
CA PRO A 231 -27.94 -4.44 0.29
C PRO A 231 -28.44 -3.76 -0.99
N THR A 232 -29.28 -4.47 -1.74
CA THR A 232 -30.05 -3.87 -2.84
C THR A 232 -31.40 -3.36 -2.32
N ARG A 233 -32.24 -2.84 -3.22
CA ARG A 233 -33.64 -2.49 -2.92
C ARG A 233 -34.53 -3.70 -2.60
N PHE A 234 -34.08 -4.92 -2.92
CA PHE A 234 -34.85 -6.14 -2.70
C PHE A 234 -34.36 -6.82 -1.43
N VAL A 235 -35.29 -7.11 -0.52
CA VAL A 235 -34.99 -7.76 0.76
C VAL A 235 -34.33 -9.11 0.52
N GLY A 236 -33.22 -9.36 1.21
CA GLY A 236 -32.46 -10.60 1.07
C GLY A 236 -31.62 -10.69 -0.20
N HIS A 237 -31.48 -9.62 -1.00
CA HIS A 237 -30.62 -9.58 -2.17
C HIS A 237 -29.52 -8.53 -2.04
N TYR A 238 -28.30 -8.90 -2.41
CA TYR A 238 -27.10 -8.10 -2.20
C TYR A 238 -26.20 -8.11 -3.44
N ASP A 239 -25.64 -6.96 -3.79
CA ASP A 239 -24.47 -6.91 -4.67
C ASP A 239 -23.28 -7.47 -3.89
N LEU A 240 -22.48 -8.35 -4.50
CA LEU A 240 -21.41 -9.07 -3.82
C LEU A 240 -20.07 -8.83 -4.50
N VAL A 241 -19.08 -8.45 -3.69
CA VAL A 241 -17.67 -8.63 -4.03
C VAL A 241 -17.17 -9.84 -3.25
N TRP A 242 -16.65 -10.85 -3.95
CA TRP A 242 -16.07 -12.04 -3.33
C TRP A 242 -14.59 -12.13 -3.65
N TYR A 243 -13.73 -12.43 -2.68
CA TYR A 243 -12.30 -12.60 -2.92
C TYR A 243 -11.96 -14.08 -3.12
N ASP A 244 -11.34 -14.41 -4.24
CA ASP A 244 -11.03 -15.79 -4.65
C ASP A 244 -9.85 -16.41 -3.87
N SER A 245 -9.23 -17.49 -4.33
CA SER A 245 -8.06 -18.07 -3.64
C SER A 245 -6.74 -17.31 -3.88
N LEU A 246 -6.70 -16.37 -4.82
CA LEU A 246 -5.58 -15.49 -5.14
C LEU A 246 -5.73 -14.08 -4.54
N LEU A 247 -6.77 -13.89 -3.71
CA LEU A 247 -7.17 -12.61 -3.12
C LEU A 247 -7.67 -11.60 -4.15
N GLU A 248 -8.09 -12.07 -5.32
CA GLU A 248 -8.62 -11.23 -6.39
C GLU A 248 -10.13 -11.04 -6.22
N PRO A 249 -10.63 -9.81 -6.40
CA PRO A 249 -12.06 -9.56 -6.36
C PRO A 249 -12.76 -10.22 -7.55
N MET A 250 -13.86 -10.89 -7.25
CA MET A 250 -14.89 -11.32 -8.19
C MET A 250 -16.08 -10.39 -7.99
N ASP A 251 -16.18 -9.36 -8.81
CA ASP A 251 -17.20 -8.31 -8.75
C ASP A 251 -17.96 -8.11 -10.09
N ASP A 252 -17.63 -8.89 -11.12
CA ASP A 252 -18.36 -8.93 -12.39
C ASP A 252 -19.68 -9.72 -12.24
N ASP A 253 -20.79 -8.99 -12.09
CA ASP A 253 -22.16 -9.51 -11.95
C ASP A 253 -22.34 -10.54 -10.81
N THR A 254 -21.47 -10.48 -9.80
CA THR A 254 -21.51 -11.38 -8.64
C THR A 254 -22.51 -10.86 -7.61
N TYR A 255 -23.37 -11.73 -7.10
CA TYR A 255 -24.40 -11.35 -6.13
C TYR A 255 -24.64 -12.42 -5.07
N ALA A 256 -25.30 -12.02 -3.99
CA ALA A 256 -25.73 -12.92 -2.94
C ALA A 256 -27.23 -12.77 -2.68
N SER A 257 -27.87 -13.87 -2.27
CA SER A 257 -29.24 -13.86 -1.79
C SER A 257 -29.44 -14.75 -0.58
N ILE A 258 -30.25 -14.32 0.38
CA ILE A 258 -30.70 -15.12 1.52
C ILE A 258 -32.18 -15.40 1.34
N ASP A 259 -32.54 -16.68 1.25
CA ASP A 259 -33.93 -17.09 1.07
C ASP A 259 -34.69 -17.20 2.41
N GLY A 260 -36.01 -17.41 2.32
CA GLY A 260 -36.86 -17.58 3.52
C GLY A 260 -36.56 -18.83 4.36
N ALA A 261 -35.76 -19.77 3.84
CA ALA A 261 -35.28 -20.93 4.59
C ALA A 261 -33.95 -20.63 5.33
N GLY A 262 -33.41 -19.42 5.20
CA GLY A 262 -32.16 -19.01 5.84
C GLY A 262 -30.91 -19.53 5.12
N ILE A 263 -31.02 -19.85 3.83
CA ILE A 263 -29.88 -20.27 3.01
C ILE A 263 -29.30 -19.07 2.27
N LEU A 264 -28.01 -18.82 2.51
CA LEU A 264 -27.24 -17.85 1.75
C LEU A 264 -26.74 -18.54 0.48
N THR A 265 -27.13 -18.02 -0.67
CA THR A 265 -26.62 -18.41 -1.98
C THR A 265 -25.73 -17.30 -2.51
N VAL A 266 -24.51 -17.65 -2.87
CA VAL A 266 -23.54 -16.79 -3.55
C VAL A 266 -23.46 -17.25 -5.00
N GLU A 267 -23.75 -16.35 -5.93
CA GLU A 267 -23.86 -16.62 -7.37
C GLU A 267 -22.76 -15.91 -8.14
N PHE A 268 -22.14 -16.63 -9.07
CA PHE A 268 -21.09 -16.16 -9.97
C PHE A 268 -21.52 -16.42 -11.43
N PRO A 269 -22.39 -15.58 -12.01
CA PRO A 269 -23.03 -15.85 -13.31
C PRO A 269 -22.05 -16.03 -14.46
N VAL A 270 -21.00 -15.20 -14.53
CA VAL A 270 -19.93 -15.29 -15.54
C VAL A 270 -19.30 -16.69 -15.55
N TYR A 271 -19.16 -17.27 -14.37
CA TYR A 271 -18.55 -18.59 -14.12
C TYR A 271 -19.57 -19.73 -14.09
N ARG A 272 -20.87 -19.45 -14.28
CA ARG A 272 -21.98 -20.42 -14.19
C ARG A 272 -21.89 -21.28 -12.94
N SER A 273 -21.64 -20.62 -11.82
CA SER A 273 -21.24 -21.29 -10.58
C SER A 273 -21.92 -20.64 -9.39
N ARG A 274 -22.27 -21.45 -8.39
CA ARG A 274 -22.83 -20.98 -7.13
C ARG A 274 -22.38 -21.81 -5.95
N MET A 275 -22.40 -21.19 -4.79
CA MET A 275 -22.14 -21.81 -3.50
C MET A 275 -23.27 -21.49 -2.54
N ARG A 276 -23.64 -22.46 -1.71
CA ARG A 276 -24.67 -22.27 -0.68
C ARG A 276 -24.09 -22.46 0.71
N PHE A 277 -24.63 -21.70 1.64
CA PHE A 277 -24.21 -21.68 3.03
C PHE A 277 -25.43 -21.68 3.93
N TYR A 278 -25.32 -22.34 5.08
CA TYR A 278 -26.33 -22.33 6.12
C TYR A 278 -25.77 -21.61 7.36
N ARG A 279 -26.65 -20.96 8.10
CA ARG A 279 -26.30 -20.31 9.37
C ARG A 279 -26.29 -21.33 10.50
N LYS A 280 -25.25 -21.31 11.34
CA LYS A 280 -25.10 -22.17 12.53
C LYS A 280 -25.86 -21.62 13.73
#